data_AF-A0A642UXS3-F1
#
_entry.id   AF-A0A642UXS3-F1
#
_cell.length_a   1.000
_cell.length_b   1.000
_cell.length_c   1.000
_cell.angle_alpha   90.00
_cell.angle_beta   90.00
_cell.angle_gamma   90.00
#
_symmetry.space_group_name_H-M   'P 1'
#
loop_
_entity.id
_entity.type
_entity.pdbx_description
1 polymer ?
#
loop_
_entity_poly.entity_id
_entity_poly.type
_entity_poly.pdbx_seq_one_letter_code
_entity_poly.pdbx_strand_id
1 'polypeptide(L)'
;MASTSSEQDLNPVISGSLDSDSSYIDSDDDNDIDFCTSARFVSNLTDHARSLSESINDVLDSVELDKVMAIQAQLSGRLNNQNQELYVKKMELISRINCLKDLHDAHFKAQPGNTTSRVKKLLNDIGSLEIMVNELIHGHKSIFGLHVKGKMGVAEKFPIEYNKARDKVLERQLND
;
A
#
# COMPACT_ATOMS: atom_id res chain seq x y z
N MET A 1 16.44 2.77 -30.97
CA MET A 1 15.84 2.87 -32.31
C MET A 1 16.23 1.61 -33.08
N ALA A 2 15.24 0.95 -33.69
CA ALA A 2 15.30 -0.15 -34.67
C ALA A 2 16.06 -1.43 -34.23
N SER A 3 15.43 -2.59 -33.99
CA SER A 3 14.61 -3.47 -34.84
C SER A 3 15.30 -3.94 -36.12
N THR A 4 15.58 -5.26 -36.18
CA THR A 4 15.31 -6.22 -37.29
C THR A 4 15.79 -7.60 -36.81
N SER A 5 14.92 -8.51 -36.38
CA SER A 5 14.18 -9.49 -37.21
C SER A 5 15.08 -10.39 -38.05
N SER A 6 15.12 -11.67 -37.71
CA SER A 6 15.53 -12.76 -38.59
C SER A 6 14.63 -13.95 -38.27
N GLU A 7 13.47 -13.95 -38.92
CA GLU A 7 12.60 -15.11 -39.11
C GLU A 7 13.37 -16.13 -39.95
N GLN A 8 13.53 -17.35 -39.43
CA GLN A 8 13.98 -18.50 -40.21
C GLN A 8 12.76 -19.25 -40.71
N ASP A 9 12.37 -18.94 -41.94
CA ASP A 9 11.51 -19.77 -42.78
C ASP A 9 12.23 -21.08 -43.10
N LEU A 10 11.71 -22.20 -42.58
CA LEU A 10 12.06 -23.54 -43.06
C LEU A 10 10.93 -24.03 -43.96
N ASN A 11 11.02 -23.68 -45.25
CA ASN A 11 10.30 -24.38 -46.31
C ASN A 11 11.06 -25.66 -46.68
N PRO A 12 10.42 -26.85 -46.70
CA PRO A 12 11.06 -28.06 -47.19
C PRO A 12 11.13 -28.03 -48.72
N VAL A 13 12.35 -28.19 -49.23
CA VAL A 13 12.63 -28.42 -50.65
C VAL A 13 11.99 -29.76 -51.05
N ILE A 14 10.96 -29.67 -51.88
CA ILE A 14 10.36 -30.79 -52.60
C ILE A 14 11.34 -31.19 -53.71
N SER A 15 12.19 -32.18 -53.45
CA SER A 15 12.96 -32.87 -54.48
C SER A 15 12.11 -34.03 -54.98
N GLY A 16 11.43 -33.81 -56.10
CA GLY A 16 10.82 -34.87 -56.89
C GLY A 16 11.88 -35.77 -57.50
N SER A 17 11.87 -37.03 -57.09
CA SER A 17 12.38 -38.15 -57.87
C SER A 17 11.24 -39.13 -58.03
N LEU A 18 10.57 -39.05 -59.18
CA LEU A 18 9.72 -40.11 -59.69
C LEU A 18 10.63 -41.30 -60.01
N ASP A 19 10.50 -42.39 -59.27
CA ASP A 19 10.80 -43.70 -59.83
C ASP A 19 9.89 -44.78 -59.24
N SER A 20 9.11 -45.35 -60.16
CA SER A 20 8.50 -46.67 -60.25
C SER A 20 8.41 -47.55 -58.98
N ASP A 21 7.18 -47.76 -58.49
CA ASP A 21 6.45 -49.01 -58.70
C ASP A 21 5.10 -48.98 -57.96
N SER A 22 4.05 -48.68 -58.73
CA SER A 22 2.66 -48.89 -58.31
C SER A 22 2.34 -50.37 -58.51
N SER A 23 2.60 -51.19 -57.50
CA SER A 23 2.01 -52.53 -57.42
C SER A 23 0.56 -52.39 -57.00
N TYR A 24 -0.33 -52.37 -57.99
CA TYR A 24 -1.77 -52.51 -57.85
C TYR A 24 -2.04 -53.89 -57.23
N ILE A 25 -2.24 -53.95 -55.90
CA ILE A 25 -2.76 -55.14 -55.22
C ILE A 25 -4.26 -55.15 -55.47
N ASP A 26 -4.64 -55.87 -56.52
CA ASP A 26 -5.97 -56.43 -56.66
C ASP A 26 -6.00 -57.73 -55.83
N SER A 27 -6.93 -57.83 -54.90
CA SER A 27 -7.15 -59.05 -54.12
C SER A 27 -8.65 -59.20 -53.89
N ASP A 28 -9.36 -59.52 -54.96
CA ASP A 28 -10.37 -60.57 -54.89
C ASP A 28 -9.62 -61.88 -54.65
N ASP A 29 -9.31 -62.16 -53.39
CA ASP A 29 -8.87 -63.48 -52.95
C ASP A 29 -9.60 -63.85 -51.66
N ASP A 30 -9.89 -65.13 -51.59
CA ASP A 30 -10.98 -65.69 -50.83
C ASP A 30 -10.81 -65.55 -49.32
N ASN A 31 -11.95 -65.59 -48.63
CA ASN A 31 -12.06 -65.63 -47.18
C ASN A 31 -11.16 -66.73 -46.59
N ASP A 32 -10.01 -66.33 -46.04
CA ASP A 32 -9.47 -66.88 -44.80
C ASP A 32 -8.75 -65.75 -44.08
N ILE A 33 -9.52 -65.00 -43.27
CA ILE A 33 -8.96 -64.02 -42.32
C ILE A 33 -8.14 -64.82 -41.33
N ASP A 34 -6.84 -64.92 -41.62
CA ASP A 34 -5.84 -65.57 -40.81
C ASP A 34 -5.93 -65.01 -39.38
N PHE A 35 -6.34 -65.86 -38.44
CA PHE A 35 -6.55 -65.52 -37.03
C PHE A 35 -5.32 -64.84 -36.41
N CYS A 36 -4.12 -65.16 -36.92
CA CYS A 36 -2.86 -64.54 -36.51
C CYS A 36 -2.71 -63.08 -37.00
N THR A 37 -3.25 -62.71 -38.16
CA THR A 37 -3.19 -61.34 -38.70
C THR A 37 -4.16 -60.43 -37.95
N SER A 38 -5.36 -60.93 -37.63
CA SER A 38 -6.33 -60.24 -36.78
C SER A 38 -5.81 -60.08 -35.33
N ALA A 39 -5.19 -61.12 -34.76
CA ALA A 39 -4.59 -61.04 -33.42
C ALA A 39 -3.43 -60.03 -33.34
N ARG A 40 -2.58 -59.95 -34.37
CA ARG A 40 -1.50 -58.93 -34.46
C ARG A 40 -2.04 -57.51 -34.64
N PHE A 41 -3.12 -57.35 -35.40
CA PHE A 41 -3.80 -56.06 -35.53
C PHE A 41 -4.43 -55.64 -34.20
N VAL A 42 -5.09 -56.56 -33.49
CA VAL A 42 -5.70 -56.31 -32.17
C VAL A 42 -4.64 -56.02 -31.11
N SER A 43 -3.49 -56.71 -31.12
CA SER A 43 -2.38 -56.40 -30.20
C SER A 43 -1.78 -55.03 -30.50
N ASN A 44 -1.53 -54.73 -31.78
CA ASN A 44 -1.03 -53.42 -32.20
C ASN A 44 -2.01 -52.28 -31.86
N LEU A 45 -3.31 -52.52 -32.04
CA LEU A 45 -4.36 -51.58 -31.66
C LEU A 45 -4.43 -51.39 -30.13
N THR A 46 -4.23 -52.46 -29.36
CA THR A 46 -4.17 -52.39 -27.90
C THR A 46 -2.95 -51.60 -27.42
N ASP A 47 -1.81 -51.76 -28.10
CA ASP A 47 -0.59 -51.02 -27.79
C ASP A 47 -0.71 -49.54 -28.20
N HIS A 48 -1.34 -49.24 -29.35
CA HIS A 48 -1.69 -47.87 -29.73
C HIS A 48 -2.72 -47.24 -28.78
N ALA A 49 -3.71 -48.01 -28.32
CA ALA A 49 -4.68 -47.53 -27.33
C ALA A 49 -4.01 -47.26 -25.97
N ARG A 50 -3.04 -48.08 -25.57
CA ARG A 50 -2.22 -47.86 -24.37
C ARG A 50 -1.35 -46.61 -24.51
N SER A 51 -0.66 -46.47 -25.64
CA SER A 51 0.17 -45.28 -25.93
C SER A 51 -0.66 -44.00 -26.00
N LEU A 52 -1.87 -44.05 -26.56
CA LEU A 52 -2.80 -42.91 -26.57
C LEU A 52 -3.28 -42.58 -25.15
N SER A 53 -3.61 -43.60 -24.34
CA SER A 53 -4.00 -43.42 -22.94
C SER A 53 -2.88 -42.77 -22.12
N GLU A 54 -1.63 -43.20 -22.31
CA GLU A 54 -0.45 -42.60 -21.66
C GLU A 54 -0.26 -41.15 -22.13
N SER A 55 -0.32 -40.88 -23.44
CA SER A 55 -0.20 -39.52 -23.97
C SER A 55 -1.31 -38.58 -23.49
N ILE A 56 -2.54 -39.08 -23.33
CA ILE A 56 -3.65 -38.29 -22.78
C ILE A 56 -3.42 -37.97 -21.30
N ASN A 57 -2.93 -38.93 -20.51
CA ASN A 57 -2.60 -38.69 -19.11
C ASN A 57 -1.46 -37.68 -18.97
N ASP A 58 -0.39 -37.80 -19.78
CA ASP A 58 0.71 -36.83 -19.78
C ASP A 58 0.23 -35.42 -20.15
N VAL A 59 -0.68 -35.31 -21.13
CA VAL A 59 -1.29 -34.02 -21.49
C VAL A 59 -2.18 -33.50 -20.36
N LEU A 60 -2.96 -34.35 -19.69
CA LEU A 60 -3.79 -33.95 -18.56
C LEU A 60 -2.94 -33.44 -17.39
N ASP A 61 -1.85 -34.13 -17.07
CA ASP A 61 -0.89 -33.72 -16.04
C ASP A 61 -0.21 -32.39 -16.40
N SER A 62 0.14 -32.21 -17.68
CA SER A 62 0.67 -30.93 -18.17
C SER A 62 -0.34 -29.80 -18.05
N VAL A 63 -1.61 -30.03 -18.36
CA VAL A 63 -2.69 -29.04 -18.25
C VAL A 63 -2.95 -28.68 -16.78
N GLU A 64 -2.90 -29.66 -15.88
CA GLU A 64 -3.00 -29.42 -14.44
C GLU A 64 -1.81 -28.60 -13.92
N LEU A 65 -0.60 -28.93 -14.36
CA LEU A 65 0.61 -28.19 -14.02
C LEU A 65 0.53 -26.73 -14.48
N ASP A 66 0.11 -26.48 -15.72
CA ASP A 66 -0.05 -25.13 -16.26
C ASP A 66 -1.05 -24.31 -15.45
N LYS A 67 -2.15 -24.94 -15.02
CA LYS A 67 -3.15 -24.30 -14.15
C LYS A 67 -2.56 -23.93 -12.79
N VAL A 68 -1.79 -24.83 -12.17
CA VAL A 68 -1.12 -24.56 -10.89
C VAL A 68 -0.10 -23.44 -11.05
N MET A 69 0.68 -23.44 -12.12
CA MET A 69 1.65 -22.38 -12.42
C MET A 69 0.97 -21.02 -12.63
N ALA A 70 -0.16 -20.98 -13.34
CA ALA A 70 -0.94 -19.76 -13.52
C ALA A 70 -1.47 -19.22 -12.19
N ILE A 71 -1.99 -20.09 -11.32
CA ILE A 71 -2.43 -19.71 -9.97
C ILE A 71 -1.26 -19.21 -9.14
N GLN A 72 -0.11 -19.89 -9.19
CA GLN A 72 1.09 -19.49 -8.46
C GLN A 72 1.61 -18.13 -8.92
N ALA A 73 1.65 -17.88 -10.23
CA ALA A 73 2.03 -16.59 -10.80
C ALA A 73 1.05 -15.48 -10.39
N GLN A 74 -0.25 -15.77 -10.41
CA GLN A 74 -1.28 -14.83 -9.97
C GLN A 74 -1.15 -14.51 -8.48
N LEU A 75 -0.95 -15.53 -7.63
CA LEU A 75 -0.77 -15.37 -6.20
C LEU A 75 0.50 -14.59 -5.89
N SER A 76 1.60 -14.92 -6.58
CA SER A 76 2.88 -14.21 -6.46
C SER A 76 2.74 -12.74 -6.84
N GLY A 77 2.06 -12.44 -7.95
CA GLY A 77 1.78 -11.07 -8.38
C GLY A 77 0.94 -10.29 -7.36
N ARG A 78 -0.13 -10.91 -6.83
CA ARG A 78 -0.98 -10.30 -5.79
C ARG A 78 -0.20 -10.05 -4.50
N LEU A 79 0.56 -11.04 -4.04
CA LEU A 79 1.39 -10.94 -2.84
C LEU A 79 2.44 -9.84 -2.99
N ASN A 80 3.09 -9.75 -4.14
CA ASN A 80 4.07 -8.72 -4.42
C ASN A 80 3.44 -7.31 -4.41
N ASN A 81 2.26 -7.15 -5.03
CA ASN A 81 1.55 -5.87 -5.02
C ASN A 81 1.15 -5.45 -3.59
N GLN A 82 0.64 -6.39 -2.79
CA GLN A 82 0.30 -6.14 -1.39
C GLN A 82 1.54 -5.77 -0.55
N ASN A 83 2.66 -6.47 -0.76
CA ASN A 83 3.92 -6.15 -0.10
C ASN A 83 4.41 -4.74 -0.48
N GLN A 84 4.27 -4.34 -1.74
CA GLN A 84 4.63 -3.00 -2.19
C GLN A 84 3.73 -1.94 -1.54
N GLU A 85 2.42 -2.16 -1.50
CA GLU A 85 1.47 -1.26 -0.84
C GLU A 85 1.79 -1.13 0.66
N LEU A 86 2.05 -2.25 1.33
CA LEU A 86 2.42 -2.30 2.74
C LEU A 86 3.72 -1.54 3.00
N TYR A 87 4.71 -1.67 2.12
CA TYR A 87 5.96 -0.93 2.21
C TYR A 87 5.73 0.59 2.09
N VAL A 88 4.93 1.03 1.13
CA VAL A 88 4.58 2.46 0.96
C VAL A 88 3.89 3.00 2.21
N LYS A 89 2.87 2.30 2.72
CA LYS A 89 2.18 2.68 3.96
C LYS A 89 3.10 2.73 5.16
N LYS A 90 4.05 1.79 5.26
CA LYS A 90 5.07 1.79 6.31
C LYS A 90 5.96 3.03 6.23
N MET A 91 6.42 3.41 5.03
CA MET A 91 7.24 4.61 4.83
C MET A 91 6.46 5.87 5.19
N GLU A 92 5.19 5.96 4.78
CA GLU A 92 4.32 7.08 5.15
C GLU A 92 4.15 7.19 6.67
N LEU A 93 3.90 6.07 7.36
CA LEU A 93 3.77 6.05 8.81
C LEU A 93 5.04 6.52 9.50
N ILE A 94 6.21 6.05 9.05
CA ILE A 94 7.50 6.49 9.58
C ILE A 94 7.68 8.00 9.39
N SER A 95 7.35 8.52 8.21
CA SER A 95 7.41 9.96 7.94
C SER A 95 6.49 10.77 8.86
N ARG A 96 5.25 10.31 9.08
CA ARG A 96 4.30 10.99 9.98
C ARG A 96 4.78 10.97 11.43
N ILE A 97 5.31 9.84 11.89
CA ILE A 97 5.87 9.72 13.25
C ILE A 97 7.08 10.64 13.42
N ASN A 98 7.98 10.70 12.44
CA ASN A 98 9.13 11.60 12.48
C ASN A 98 8.69 13.07 12.49
N CYS A 99 7.74 13.45 11.63
CA CYS A 99 7.17 14.81 11.63
C CYS A 99 6.55 15.15 12.99
N LEU A 100 5.78 14.24 13.58
CA LEU A 100 5.19 14.45 14.91
C LEU A 100 6.26 14.59 16.00
N LYS A 101 7.33 13.78 15.92
CA LYS A 101 8.47 13.86 16.82
C LYS A 101 9.20 15.20 16.67
N ASP A 102 9.44 15.66 15.45
CA ASP A 102 10.08 16.94 15.16
C ASP A 102 9.22 18.11 15.66
N LEU A 103 7.91 18.05 15.46
CA LEU A 103 6.95 19.02 15.97
C LEU A 103 6.95 19.03 17.51
N HIS A 104 6.89 17.86 18.12
CA HIS A 104 6.98 17.72 19.57
C HIS A 104 8.29 18.32 20.09
N ASP A 105 9.41 17.99 19.45
CA ASP A 105 10.71 18.49 19.85
C ASP A 105 10.83 20.00 19.66
N ALA A 106 10.26 20.57 18.59
CA ALA A 106 10.25 22.00 18.34
C ALA A 106 9.44 22.80 19.39
N HIS A 107 8.33 22.25 19.91
CA HIS A 107 7.43 22.98 20.81
C HIS A 107 7.60 22.61 22.29
N PHE A 108 7.90 21.35 22.58
CA PHE A 108 7.94 20.80 23.93
C PHE A 108 9.35 20.55 24.47
N LYS A 109 10.37 20.37 23.61
CA LYS A 109 11.75 20.36 24.12
C LYS A 109 12.23 21.78 24.37
N ALA A 110 13.07 21.91 25.40
CA ALA A 110 13.80 23.13 25.66
C ALA A 110 14.88 23.29 24.59
N GLN A 111 14.91 24.43 23.90
CA GLN A 111 15.99 24.73 22.96
C GLN A 111 17.34 24.78 23.70
N PRO A 112 18.45 24.35 23.08
CA PRO A 112 19.77 24.45 23.70
C PRO A 112 20.08 25.93 23.98
N GLY A 113 20.15 26.29 25.27
CA GLY A 113 20.35 27.67 25.74
C GLY A 113 19.13 28.31 26.42
N ASN A 114 17.95 27.69 26.37
CA ASN A 114 16.77 28.15 27.10
C ASN A 114 16.32 27.07 28.08
N THR A 115 16.10 27.42 29.35
CA THR A 115 15.75 26.43 30.40
C THR A 115 14.31 25.91 30.30
N THR A 116 13.46 26.56 29.50
CA THR A 116 12.04 26.22 29.36
C THR A 116 11.66 25.99 27.90
N SER A 117 10.72 25.05 27.69
CA SER A 117 10.14 24.82 26.36
C SER A 117 9.23 25.97 25.95
N ARG A 118 8.96 26.12 24.65
CA ARG A 118 8.06 27.17 24.14
C ARG A 118 6.68 27.12 24.80
N VAL A 119 6.14 25.92 25.01
CA VAL A 119 4.87 25.72 25.73
C VAL A 119 4.96 26.14 27.20
N LYS A 120 6.05 25.79 27.89
CA LYS A 120 6.28 26.23 29.28
C LYS A 120 6.44 27.74 29.38
N LYS A 121 7.10 28.37 28.39
CA LYS A 121 7.21 29.83 28.31
C LYS A 121 5.83 30.45 28.16
N LEU A 122 5.01 29.96 27.23
CA LEU A 122 3.64 30.45 27.06
C LEU A 122 2.80 30.28 28.33
N LEU A 123 2.93 29.15 29.03
CA LEU A 123 2.24 28.92 30.30
C LEU A 123 2.65 29.98 31.36
N ASN A 124 3.95 30.25 31.45
CA ASN A 124 4.46 31.27 32.36
C ASN A 124 4.02 32.69 31.95
N ASP A 125 3.98 32.98 30.65
CA ASP A 125 3.51 34.26 30.12
C ASP A 125 2.00 34.46 30.40
N ILE A 126 1.19 33.41 30.26
CA ILE A 126 -0.25 33.42 30.65
C ILE A 126 -0.39 33.71 32.14
N GLY A 127 0.32 32.99 33.00
CA GLY A 127 0.25 33.24 34.45
C GLY A 127 0.72 34.65 34.82
N SER A 128 1.74 35.17 34.12
CA SER A 128 2.19 36.55 34.31
C SER A 128 1.15 37.58 33.87
N LEU A 129 0.45 37.33 32.77
CA LEU A 129 -0.66 38.16 32.30
C LEU A 129 -1.86 38.10 33.24
N GLU A 130 -2.19 36.93 33.80
CA GLU A 130 -3.25 36.78 34.79
C GLU A 130 -2.96 37.61 36.04
N ILE A 131 -1.73 37.56 36.55
CA ILE A 131 -1.28 38.40 37.68
C ILE A 131 -1.42 39.88 37.31
N MET A 132 -0.91 40.28 36.14
CA MET A 132 -0.94 41.67 35.69
C MET A 132 -2.36 42.21 35.50
N VAL A 133 -3.26 41.40 34.93
CA VAL A 133 -4.69 41.73 34.79
C VAL A 133 -5.33 41.85 36.16
N ASN A 134 -5.04 40.93 37.08
CA ASN A 134 -5.57 40.98 38.43
C ASN A 134 -5.10 42.23 39.20
N GLU A 135 -3.83 42.59 39.07
CA GLU A 135 -3.26 43.83 39.61
C GLU A 135 -3.86 45.08 38.96
N LEU A 136 -4.17 45.04 37.66
CA LEU A 136 -4.81 46.16 36.98
C LEU A 136 -6.27 46.35 37.43
N ILE A 137 -7.00 45.25 37.64
CA ILE A 137 -8.40 45.27 38.09
C ILE A 137 -8.49 45.76 39.53
N HIS A 138 -7.72 45.17 40.45
CA HIS A 138 -7.86 45.38 41.89
C HIS A 138 -6.84 46.37 42.47
N GLY A 139 -5.85 46.78 41.69
CA GLY A 139 -4.74 47.61 42.15
C GLY A 139 -3.64 46.79 42.83
N HIS A 140 -2.44 47.35 42.86
CA HIS A 140 -1.31 46.73 43.57
C HIS A 140 -1.31 47.21 45.03
N LYS A 141 -1.60 46.31 45.96
CA LYS A 141 -1.51 46.58 47.40
C LYS A 141 -0.04 46.47 47.81
N SER A 142 0.62 47.61 47.99
CA SER A 142 1.99 47.66 48.54
C SER A 142 1.97 47.04 49.94
N ILE A 143 2.43 45.79 50.06
CA ILE A 143 2.66 45.15 51.36
C ILE A 143 4.03 45.65 51.84
N PHE A 144 4.09 46.09 53.09
CA PHE A 144 5.25 46.59 53.85
C PHE A 144 5.55 48.11 53.80
N GLY A 145 5.09 48.81 54.84
CA GLY A 145 5.91 49.73 55.66
C GLY A 145 6.39 51.05 55.07
N LEU A 146 6.22 51.31 53.77
CA LEU A 146 6.65 52.56 53.14
C LEU A 146 5.45 53.20 52.42
N HIS A 147 5.16 54.47 52.73
CA HIS A 147 4.05 55.27 52.19
C HIS A 147 4.24 55.58 50.69
N VAL A 148 4.24 54.55 49.83
CA VAL A 148 4.07 54.72 48.39
C VAL A 148 2.58 54.55 48.11
N LYS A 149 1.93 55.61 47.62
CA LYS A 149 0.51 55.58 47.24
C LYS A 149 0.27 54.38 46.32
N GLY A 150 -0.42 53.36 46.81
CA GLY A 150 -0.81 52.19 46.03
C GLY A 150 -1.57 52.65 44.78
N LYS A 151 -1.28 52.03 43.63
CA LYS A 151 -1.99 52.33 42.39
C LYS A 151 -3.39 51.72 42.50
N MET A 152 -4.40 52.59 42.57
CA MET A 152 -5.81 52.23 42.62
C MET A 152 -6.22 51.43 41.38
N GLY A 153 -6.94 50.33 41.57
CA GLY A 153 -7.38 49.44 40.49
C GLY A 153 -8.44 50.06 39.59
N VAL A 154 -8.60 49.53 38.39
CA VAL A 154 -9.61 49.99 37.43
C VAL A 154 -11.04 49.83 37.96
N ALA A 155 -11.33 48.74 38.69
CA ALA A 155 -12.65 48.51 39.27
C ALA A 155 -13.01 49.56 40.34
N GLU A 156 -12.02 50.07 41.07
CA GLU A 156 -12.20 51.10 42.09
C GLU A 156 -12.20 52.51 41.48
N LYS A 157 -11.38 52.74 40.45
CA LYS A 157 -11.25 54.04 39.79
C LYS A 157 -12.40 54.36 38.82
N PHE A 158 -12.96 53.35 38.16
CA PHE A 158 -14.03 53.48 37.15
C PHE A 158 -15.09 52.36 37.31
N PRO A 159 -15.87 52.36 38.40
CA PRO A 159 -16.73 51.22 38.75
C PRO A 159 -17.89 51.00 37.76
N ILE A 160 -18.47 52.07 37.23
CA ILE A 160 -19.62 51.99 36.31
C ILE A 160 -19.18 51.44 34.95
N GLU A 161 -18.09 51.99 34.41
CA GLU A 161 -17.51 51.58 33.13
C GLU A 161 -16.95 50.15 33.20
N TYR A 162 -16.32 49.79 34.32
CA TYR A 162 -15.82 48.44 34.55
C TYR A 162 -16.96 47.41 34.54
N ASN A 163 -18.03 47.62 35.30
CA ASN A 163 -19.17 46.70 35.32
C ASN A 163 -19.84 46.61 33.94
N LYS A 164 -20.04 47.75 33.26
CA LYS A 164 -20.58 47.78 31.89
C LYS A 164 -19.73 46.99 30.90
N ALA A 165 -18.40 47.10 30.99
CA ALA A 165 -17.48 46.34 30.13
C ALA A 165 -17.47 44.85 30.48
N ARG A 166 -17.50 44.50 31.77
CA ARG A 166 -17.54 43.11 32.24
C ARG A 166 -18.81 42.42 31.76
N ASP A 167 -19.97 43.04 31.95
CA ASP A 167 -21.26 42.47 31.56
C ASP A 167 -21.33 42.26 30.04
N LYS A 168 -20.82 43.22 29.26
CA LYS A 168 -20.67 43.10 27.80
C LYS A 168 -19.80 41.91 27.36
N VAL A 169 -18.78 41.54 28.12
CA VAL A 169 -17.92 40.39 27.82
C VAL A 169 -18.63 39.08 28.19
N LEU A 170 -19.34 39.04 29.32
CA LEU A 170 -20.09 37.86 29.77
C LEU A 170 -21.25 37.51 28.84
N GLU A 171 -21.86 38.51 28.22
CA GLU A 171 -22.97 38.35 27.28
C GLU A 171 -22.53 38.04 25.85
N ARG A 172 -21.23 37.95 25.56
CA ARG A 172 -20.77 37.53 24.22
C ARG A 172 -21.23 36.10 23.96
N GLN A 173 -22.17 35.95 23.03
CA GLN A 173 -22.46 34.65 22.46
C GLN A 173 -21.24 34.19 21.67
N LEU A 174 -20.69 33.03 22.07
CA LEU A 174 -19.74 32.30 21.26
C LEU A 174 -20.56 31.73 20.10
N ASN A 175 -20.56 32.44 18.97
CA ASN A 175 -21.09 31.87 17.74
C ASN A 175 -20.12 30.76 17.32
N ASP A 176 -20.54 29.51 17.51
CA ASP A 176 -19.91 28.32 16.92
C ASP A 176 -19.99 28.35 15.38
#